data_AF-A0A8S3WUJ0-F1
#
_entry.id   AF-A0A8S3WUJ0-F1
#
_cell.length_a   1.000
_cell.length_b   1.000
_cell.length_c   1.000
_cell.angle_alpha   90.00
_cell.angle_beta   90.00
_cell.angle_gamma   90.00
#
_symmetry.space_group_name_H-M   'P 1'
#
loop_
_entity.id
_entity.type
_entity.pdbx_description
1 polymer ?
#
loop_
_entity_poly.entity_id
_entity_poly.type
_entity_poly.pdbx_seq_one_letter_code
_entity_poly.pdbx_strand_id
1 'polypeptide(L)'
;MGSSSVTTEDKNTDNTNSYLFFLAVVQSLKEHSIKNQLSVYVTKNEYKKLSLHNLIHQYKNEGNNINSADDFIDYCSTKITIEKCHKAEEATVCQASSPLWHELRYCRITASKVHEAAHCKTPDGALIEQIFGASVPETLSMKRGKRLESNVRAEVAKTRKIVIENCGFF
;
A
#
# COMPACT_ATOMS: atom_id res chain seq x y z
N MET A 1 14.36 -58.79 21.38
CA MET A 1 15.22 -57.59 21.52
C MET A 1 15.24 -56.89 20.18
N GLY A 2 14.79 -55.65 20.11
CA GLY A 2 14.66 -54.88 18.88
C GLY A 2 13.89 -53.60 19.14
N SER A 3 14.51 -52.67 19.86
CA SER A 3 13.98 -51.32 20.07
C SER A 3 14.46 -50.43 18.92
N SER A 4 13.56 -50.08 18.01
CA SER A 4 13.78 -48.98 17.07
C SER A 4 13.31 -47.68 17.74
N SER A 5 14.24 -46.94 18.31
CA SER A 5 14.04 -45.54 18.70
C SER A 5 14.16 -44.67 17.44
N VAL A 6 13.02 -44.21 16.93
CA VAL A 6 12.98 -43.12 15.95
C VAL A 6 13.27 -41.83 16.72
N THR A 7 14.44 -41.25 16.49
CA THR A 7 14.87 -39.95 16.99
C THR A 7 13.99 -38.86 16.38
N THR A 8 13.36 -38.08 17.26
CA THR A 8 12.75 -36.80 16.95
C THR A 8 13.86 -35.77 16.75
N GLU A 9 14.31 -35.57 15.51
CA GLU A 9 15.23 -34.49 15.14
C GLU A 9 14.49 -33.35 14.43
N ASP A 10 14.72 -32.15 14.96
CA ASP A 10 14.94 -30.87 14.27
C ASP A 10 13.84 -30.31 13.35
N LYS A 11 12.93 -29.54 13.95
CA LYS A 11 12.14 -28.51 13.24
C LYS A 11 12.44 -27.07 13.68
N ASN A 12 13.32 -26.87 14.67
CA ASN A 12 13.51 -25.56 15.33
C ASN A 12 14.77 -24.78 14.86
N THR A 13 15.79 -25.49 14.38
CA THR A 13 17.06 -24.94 13.88
C THR A 13 16.91 -24.27 12.51
N ASP A 14 16.03 -24.80 11.66
CA ASP A 14 15.82 -24.33 10.28
C ASP A 14 15.14 -22.94 10.22
N ASN A 15 14.24 -22.68 11.17
CA ASN A 15 13.52 -21.41 11.27
C ASN A 15 14.43 -20.27 11.80
N THR A 16 15.37 -20.61 12.69
CA THR A 16 16.31 -19.65 13.27
C THR A 16 17.32 -19.18 12.22
N ASN A 17 17.85 -20.09 11.40
CA ASN A 17 18.76 -19.75 10.30
C ASN A 17 18.07 -18.90 9.23
N SER A 18 16.82 -19.22 8.91
CA SER A 18 16.02 -18.45 7.96
C SER A 18 15.76 -17.01 8.45
N TYR A 19 15.47 -16.84 9.74
CA TYR A 19 15.29 -15.51 10.33
C TYR A 19 16.59 -14.68 10.34
N LEU A 20 17.72 -15.29 10.69
CA LEU A 20 19.03 -14.63 10.66
C LEU A 20 19.42 -14.20 9.24
N PHE A 21 19.16 -15.04 8.24
CA PHE A 21 19.36 -14.69 6.83
C PHE A 21 18.51 -13.49 6.43
N PHE A 22 17.21 -13.47 6.77
CA PHE A 22 16.33 -12.35 6.48
C PHE A 22 16.83 -11.05 7.12
N LEU A 23 17.27 -11.09 8.38
CA LEU A 23 17.84 -9.92 9.06
C LEU A 23 19.12 -9.41 8.37
N ALA A 24 19.99 -10.30 7.92
CA ALA A 24 21.20 -9.93 7.17
C ALA A 24 20.84 -9.26 5.84
N VAL A 25 19.87 -9.80 5.09
CA VAL A 25 19.36 -9.19 3.85
C VAL A 25 18.78 -7.81 4.13
N VAL A 26 17.93 -7.66 5.16
CA VAL A 26 17.36 -6.38 5.59
C VAL A 26 18.43 -5.35 5.90
N GLN A 27 19.49 -5.76 6.59
CA GLN A 27 20.60 -4.89 6.96
C GLN A 27 21.37 -4.42 5.72
N SER A 28 21.73 -5.35 4.83
CA SER A 28 22.41 -5.01 3.58
C SER A 28 21.59 -4.09 2.68
N LEU A 29 20.26 -4.27 2.61
CA LEU A 29 19.37 -3.39 1.85
C LEU A 29 19.37 -1.94 2.37
N LYS A 30 19.43 -1.77 3.70
CA LYS A 30 19.51 -0.44 4.32
C LYS A 30 20.86 0.24 4.07
N GLU A 31 21.95 -0.49 4.23
CA GLU A 31 23.32 0.03 4.08
C GLU A 31 23.61 0.47 2.64
N HIS A 32 23.15 -0.30 1.66
CA HIS A 32 23.49 -0.08 0.26
C HIS A 32 22.43 0.72 -0.53
N SER A 33 21.37 1.20 0.13
CA SER A 33 20.26 1.95 -0.51
C SER A 33 19.69 1.27 -1.76
N ILE A 34 19.65 -0.07 -1.78
CA ILE A 34 19.25 -0.85 -2.94
C ILE A 34 17.72 -0.77 -3.09
N LYS A 35 17.26 -0.12 -4.17
CA LYS A 35 15.84 0.01 -4.51
C LYS A 35 15.36 -1.25 -5.25
N ASN A 36 14.73 -2.18 -4.53
CA ASN A 36 14.06 -3.35 -5.10
C ASN A 36 12.69 -3.60 -4.41
N GLN A 37 11.92 -4.60 -4.88
CA GLN A 37 10.58 -4.87 -4.35
C GLN A 37 10.59 -5.19 -2.84
N LEU A 38 11.65 -5.85 -2.33
CA LEU A 38 11.77 -6.16 -0.91
C LEU A 38 12.09 -4.92 -0.07
N SER A 39 12.93 -4.01 -0.58
CA SER A 39 13.31 -2.77 0.12
C SER A 39 12.11 -1.90 0.48
N VAL A 40 11.03 -1.99 -0.31
CA VAL A 40 9.74 -1.32 -0.05
C VAL A 40 9.18 -1.80 1.29
N TYR A 41 9.17 -3.10 1.57
CA TYR A 41 8.60 -3.67 2.80
C TYR A 41 9.53 -3.55 4.01
N VAL A 42 10.83 -3.38 3.78
CA VAL A 42 11.85 -3.26 4.83
C VAL A 42 12.00 -1.82 5.33
N THR A 43 11.71 -0.84 4.48
CA THR A 43 11.73 0.58 4.86
C THR A 43 10.55 0.86 5.79
N LYS A 44 10.84 1.06 7.08
CA LYS A 44 9.83 1.44 8.08
C LYS A 44 9.24 2.79 7.71
N ASN A 45 8.06 2.76 7.12
CA ASN A 45 7.20 3.93 7.02
C ASN A 45 5.98 3.64 7.89
N GLU A 46 5.82 4.43 8.95
CA GLU A 46 4.78 4.23 9.96
C GLU A 46 3.37 4.26 9.37
N TYR A 47 3.16 5.02 8.29
CA TYR A 47 1.88 5.17 7.60
C TYR A 47 1.55 3.99 6.69
N LYS A 48 2.51 3.10 6.37
CA LYS A 48 2.19 1.86 5.66
C LYS A 48 1.23 0.98 6.44
N LYS A 49 1.20 1.10 7.77
CA LYS A 49 0.23 0.40 8.62
C LYS A 49 -1.22 0.76 8.30
N LEU A 50 -1.45 1.87 7.59
CA LEU A 50 -2.77 2.30 7.12
C LEU A 50 -3.16 1.68 5.76
N SER A 51 -2.24 1.00 5.07
CA SER A 51 -2.59 0.31 3.83
C SER A 51 -3.57 -0.84 4.13
N LEU A 52 -4.52 -1.06 3.21
CA LEU A 52 -5.51 -2.12 3.41
C LEU A 52 -4.85 -3.49 3.52
N HIS A 53 -3.75 -3.71 2.79
CA HIS A 53 -2.98 -4.94 2.91
C HIS A 53 -2.48 -5.20 4.34
N ASN A 54 -1.88 -4.18 4.97
CA ASN A 54 -1.40 -4.29 6.35
C ASN A 54 -2.54 -4.39 7.36
N LEU A 55 -3.66 -3.71 7.12
CA LEU A 55 -4.84 -3.77 7.99
C LEU A 55 -5.49 -5.15 7.96
N ILE A 56 -5.61 -5.79 6.79
CA ILE A 56 -6.11 -7.17 6.67
C ILE A 56 -5.21 -8.14 7.45
N HIS A 57 -3.89 -7.99 7.30
CA HIS A 57 -2.94 -8.84 8.01
C HIS A 57 -3.02 -8.64 9.54
N GLN A 58 -3.12 -7.40 10.01
CA GLN A 58 -3.30 -7.09 11.43
C GLN A 58 -4.63 -7.64 11.96
N TYR A 59 -5.72 -7.45 11.22
CA TYR A 59 -7.04 -7.95 11.57
C TYR A 59 -7.03 -9.46 11.81
N LYS A 60 -6.41 -10.22 10.90
CA LYS A 60 -6.24 -11.67 11.01
C LYS A 60 -5.34 -12.08 12.19
N ASN A 61 -4.24 -11.35 12.41
CA ASN A 61 -3.31 -11.64 13.50
C ASN A 61 -3.90 -11.37 14.89
N GLU A 62 -4.86 -10.44 14.99
CA GLU A 62 -5.63 -10.18 16.21
C GLU A 62 -6.70 -11.27 16.49
N GLY A 63 -6.77 -12.32 15.65
CA GLY A 63 -7.68 -13.46 15.85
C GLY A 63 -9.10 -13.22 15.32
N ASN A 64 -9.33 -12.12 14.61
CA ASN A 64 -10.62 -11.83 14.00
C ASN A 64 -10.86 -12.71 12.76
N ASN A 65 -12.12 -13.08 12.52
CA ASN A 65 -12.49 -13.93 11.39
C ASN A 65 -13.02 -13.09 10.21
N ILE A 66 -12.67 -13.44 8.97
CA ILE A 66 -12.96 -12.64 7.77
C ILE A 66 -14.37 -12.96 7.21
N ASN A 67 -15.30 -13.32 8.08
CA ASN A 67 -16.61 -13.81 7.66
C ASN A 67 -17.58 -12.68 7.29
N SER A 68 -17.28 -11.45 7.68
CA SER A 68 -18.07 -10.26 7.40
C SER A 68 -17.17 -9.13 6.91
N ALA A 69 -17.60 -8.47 5.84
CA ALA A 69 -16.94 -7.26 5.36
C ALA A 69 -17.15 -6.09 6.33
N ASP A 70 -18.33 -6.03 6.99
CA ASP A 70 -18.68 -4.95 7.91
C ASP A 70 -17.77 -4.94 9.14
N ASP A 71 -17.48 -6.11 9.71
CA ASP A 71 -16.57 -6.24 10.86
C ASP A 71 -15.15 -5.72 10.53
N PHE A 72 -14.71 -5.94 9.29
CA PHE A 72 -13.42 -5.43 8.83
C PHE A 72 -13.46 -3.92 8.60
N ILE A 73 -14.56 -3.37 8.08
CA ILE A 73 -14.75 -1.93 7.91
C ILE A 73 -14.76 -1.21 9.28
N ASP A 74 -15.45 -1.78 10.26
CA ASP A 74 -15.47 -1.28 11.63
C ASP A 74 -14.07 -1.30 12.24
N TYR A 75 -13.33 -2.40 12.07
CA TYR A 75 -11.93 -2.49 12.47
C TYR A 75 -11.08 -1.39 11.81
N CYS A 76 -11.19 -1.21 10.49
CA CYS A 76 -10.48 -0.16 9.78
C CYS A 76 -10.78 1.22 10.36
N SER A 77 -12.03 1.49 10.73
CA SER A 77 -12.46 2.77 11.31
C SER A 77 -11.80 3.04 12.68
N THR A 78 -11.50 2.00 13.45
CA THR A 78 -10.72 2.15 14.70
C THR A 78 -9.24 2.45 14.48
N LYS A 79 -8.66 1.98 13.36
CA LYS A 79 -7.21 2.10 13.09
C LYS A 79 -6.87 3.34 12.27
N ILE A 80 -7.73 3.72 11.33
CA ILE A 80 -7.58 4.86 10.41
C ILE A 80 -8.25 6.08 11.05
N THR A 81 -7.50 6.77 11.90
CA THR A 81 -7.97 8.02 12.52
C THR A 81 -7.69 9.22 11.62
N ILE A 82 -8.50 10.27 11.73
CA ILE A 82 -8.32 11.53 10.96
C ILE A 82 -6.91 12.09 11.11
N GLU A 83 -6.33 12.05 12.31
CA GLU A 83 -4.96 12.49 12.57
C GLU A 83 -3.93 11.71 11.73
N LYS A 84 -4.10 10.39 11.62
CA LYS A 84 -3.24 9.54 10.80
C LYS A 84 -3.45 9.78 9.31
N CYS A 85 -4.68 10.10 8.88
CA CYS A 85 -4.95 10.50 7.49
C CYS A 85 -4.19 11.78 7.12
N HIS A 86 -4.25 12.83 7.94
CA HIS A 86 -3.49 14.06 7.66
C HIS A 86 -1.98 13.84 7.61
N LYS A 87 -1.44 13.02 8.52
CA LYS A 87 -0.01 12.67 8.49
C LYS A 87 0.37 11.86 7.24
N ALA A 88 -0.50 10.94 6.81
CA ALA A 88 -0.31 10.19 5.58
C ALA A 88 -0.39 11.09 4.33
N GLU A 89 -1.30 12.07 4.33
CA GLU A 89 -1.42 13.10 3.30
C GLU A 89 -0.13 13.90 3.17
N GLU A 90 0.39 14.44 4.27
CA GLU A 90 1.66 15.18 4.28
C GLU A 90 2.83 14.31 3.77
N ALA A 91 2.93 13.07 4.25
CA ALA A 91 3.96 12.11 3.83
C ALA A 91 3.85 11.69 2.35
N THR A 92 2.74 11.99 1.69
CA THR A 92 2.48 11.63 0.29
C THR A 92 2.21 12.81 -0.62
N VAL A 93 2.60 14.03 -0.21
CA VAL A 93 2.45 15.27 -0.99
C VAL A 93 3.10 15.20 -2.38
N CYS A 94 4.14 14.37 -2.55
CA CYS A 94 4.81 14.10 -3.84
C CYS A 94 4.07 13.09 -4.74
N GLN A 95 2.90 12.61 -4.31
CA GLN A 95 1.97 11.76 -5.05
C GLN A 95 2.66 10.58 -5.76
N ALA A 96 2.60 10.53 -7.10
CA ALA A 96 3.10 9.41 -7.90
C ALA A 96 4.60 9.10 -7.72
N SER A 97 5.38 10.06 -7.23
CA SER A 97 6.80 9.86 -6.91
C SER A 97 7.01 9.22 -5.53
N SER A 98 5.97 9.13 -4.70
CA SER A 98 6.00 8.52 -3.37
C SER A 98 5.57 7.05 -3.43
N PRO A 99 6.45 6.09 -3.05
CA PRO A 99 6.05 4.69 -2.93
C PRO A 99 4.93 4.47 -1.92
N LEU A 100 4.86 5.29 -0.85
CA LEU A 100 3.79 5.23 0.14
C LEU A 100 2.43 5.57 -0.50
N TRP A 101 2.39 6.54 -1.43
CA TRP A 101 1.15 6.93 -2.10
C TRP A 101 0.54 5.78 -2.91
N HIS A 102 1.37 4.98 -3.58
CA HIS A 102 0.91 3.78 -4.30
C HIS A 102 0.41 2.70 -3.32
N GLU A 103 1.15 2.46 -2.23
CA GLU A 103 0.78 1.50 -1.19
C GLU A 103 -0.56 1.86 -0.52
N LEU A 104 -0.83 3.14 -0.25
CA LEU A 104 -2.10 3.56 0.35
C LEU A 104 -3.29 3.42 -0.61
N ARG A 105 -3.06 3.59 -1.91
CA ARG A 105 -4.10 3.41 -2.95
C ARG A 105 -4.40 1.95 -3.25
N TYR A 106 -3.45 1.06 -3.00
CA TYR A 106 -3.62 -0.37 -3.24
C TYR A 106 -4.82 -0.93 -2.46
N CYS A 107 -5.67 -1.69 -3.17
CA CYS A 107 -6.96 -2.22 -2.70
C CYS A 107 -8.03 -1.16 -2.32
N ARG A 108 -7.78 0.14 -2.50
CA ARG A 108 -8.76 1.20 -2.19
C ARG A 108 -9.45 1.68 -3.46
N ILE A 109 -10.77 1.88 -3.36
CA ILE A 109 -11.51 2.60 -4.40
C ILE A 109 -11.10 4.08 -4.35
N THR A 110 -10.50 4.57 -5.43
CA THR A 110 -10.06 5.96 -5.55
C THR A 110 -11.07 6.81 -6.32
N ALA A 111 -10.99 8.14 -6.21
CA ALA A 111 -11.89 9.04 -6.93
C ALA A 111 -11.90 8.79 -8.45
N SER A 112 -10.76 8.45 -9.05
CA SER A 112 -10.65 8.09 -10.47
C SER A 112 -11.35 6.77 -10.84
N LYS A 113 -11.76 5.95 -9.86
CA LYS A 113 -12.35 4.62 -10.05
C LYS A 113 -13.75 4.47 -9.47
N VAL A 114 -14.21 5.41 -8.64
CA VAL A 114 -15.54 5.32 -7.98
C VAL A 114 -16.70 5.19 -8.97
N HIS A 115 -16.65 5.93 -10.09
CA HIS A 115 -17.69 5.86 -11.12
C HIS A 115 -17.73 4.48 -11.78
N GLU A 116 -16.56 3.94 -12.16
CA GLU A 116 -16.45 2.59 -12.74
C GLU A 116 -16.92 1.53 -11.74
N ALA A 117 -16.49 1.62 -10.47
CA ALA A 117 -16.88 0.71 -9.40
C ALA A 117 -18.39 0.69 -9.13
N ALA A 118 -19.04 1.85 -9.13
CA ALA A 118 -20.48 1.93 -8.90
C ALA A 118 -21.34 1.30 -10.01
N HIS A 119 -20.81 1.19 -11.23
CA HIS A 119 -21.55 0.67 -12.39
C HIS A 119 -21.06 -0.71 -12.85
N CYS A 120 -19.96 -1.21 -12.29
CA CYS A 120 -19.41 -2.51 -12.63
C CYS A 120 -20.32 -3.63 -12.12
N LYS A 121 -20.76 -4.51 -13.02
CA LYS A 121 -21.58 -5.69 -12.69
C LYS A 121 -20.78 -6.98 -12.69
N THR A 122 -19.54 -6.92 -13.16
CA THR A 122 -18.66 -8.09 -13.22
C THR A 122 -17.93 -8.23 -11.88
N PRO A 123 -17.94 -9.44 -11.27
CA PRO A 123 -17.26 -9.67 -10.00
C PRO A 123 -15.73 -9.59 -10.14
N ASP A 124 -15.20 -9.99 -11.30
CA ASP A 124 -13.77 -10.01 -11.62
C ASP A 124 -13.48 -9.30 -12.94
N GLY A 125 -12.21 -8.93 -13.15
CA GLY A 125 -11.70 -8.37 -14.40
C GLY A 125 -10.82 -7.14 -14.20
N ALA A 126 -10.63 -6.39 -15.29
CA ALA A 126 -9.66 -5.29 -15.35
C ALA A 126 -9.85 -4.21 -14.28
N LEU A 127 -11.09 -3.94 -13.84
CA LEU A 127 -11.35 -2.95 -12.79
C LEU A 127 -10.80 -3.41 -11.44
N ILE A 128 -11.06 -4.67 -11.07
CA ILE A 128 -10.53 -5.27 -9.84
C ILE A 128 -9.01 -5.29 -9.92
N GLU A 129 -8.43 -5.78 -11.02
CA GLU A 129 -6.98 -5.77 -11.22
C GLU A 129 -6.37 -4.38 -11.02
N GLN A 130 -7.00 -3.32 -11.55
CA GLN A 130 -6.55 -1.94 -11.37
C GLN A 130 -6.68 -1.45 -9.92
N ILE A 131 -7.73 -1.83 -9.19
CA ILE A 131 -7.87 -1.54 -7.75
C ILE A 131 -6.76 -2.26 -6.96
N PHE A 132 -6.39 -3.47 -7.38
CA PHE A 132 -5.24 -4.23 -6.89
C PHE A 132 -3.92 -3.78 -7.52
N GLY A 133 -3.84 -2.55 -8.06
CA GLY A 133 -2.58 -1.93 -8.46
C GLY A 133 -2.04 -2.34 -9.84
N ALA A 134 -2.84 -3.00 -10.68
CA ALA A 134 -2.45 -3.24 -12.06
C ALA A 134 -2.20 -1.90 -12.78
N SER A 135 -1.04 -1.79 -13.42
CA SER A 135 -0.62 -0.59 -14.13
C SER A 135 -1.24 -0.54 -15.52
N VAL A 136 -1.78 0.62 -15.88
CA VAL A 136 -2.28 0.88 -17.23
C VAL A 136 -1.21 1.63 -18.02
N PRO A 137 -0.90 1.22 -19.26
CA PRO A 137 0.03 1.95 -20.12
C PRO A 137 -0.38 3.41 -20.30
N GLU A 138 0.59 4.32 -20.19
CA GLU A 138 0.31 5.75 -20.35
C GLU A 138 -0.08 6.11 -21.79
N THR A 139 -1.27 6.67 -21.94
CA THR A 139 -1.73 7.23 -23.22
C THR A 139 -1.08 8.59 -23.52
N LEU A 140 -1.14 9.04 -24.77
CA LEU A 140 -0.66 10.37 -25.16
C LEU A 140 -1.38 11.49 -24.40
N SER A 141 -2.69 11.30 -24.14
CA SER A 141 -3.50 12.23 -23.35
C SER A 141 -3.00 12.33 -21.90
N MET A 142 -2.66 11.20 -21.26
CA MET A 142 -2.10 11.18 -19.91
C MET A 142 -0.74 11.89 -19.84
N LYS A 143 0.15 11.61 -20.78
CA LYS A 143 1.47 12.26 -20.86
C LYS A 143 1.35 13.77 -21.04
N ARG A 144 0.45 14.22 -21.92
CA ARG A 144 0.15 15.64 -22.12
C ARG A 144 -0.41 16.27 -20.84
N GLY A 145 -1.32 15.59 -20.15
CA GLY A 145 -1.89 16.03 -18.87
C GLY A 145 -0.80 16.29 -17.83
N LYS A 146 0.04 15.29 -17.55
CA LYS A 146 1.17 15.40 -16.61
C LYS A 146 2.10 16.57 -16.95
N ARG A 147 2.41 16.77 -18.23
CA ARG A 147 3.29 17.86 -18.68
C ARG A 147 2.69 19.25 -18.45
N LEU A 148 1.38 19.41 -18.58
CA LEU A 148 0.70 20.70 -18.53
C LEU A 148 0.13 21.04 -17.15
N GLU A 149 0.03 20.07 -16.25
CA GLU A 149 -0.65 20.21 -14.95
C GLU A 149 -0.12 21.40 -14.12
N SER A 150 1.20 21.56 -14.02
CA SER A 150 1.83 22.66 -13.29
C SER A 150 1.47 24.03 -13.88
N ASN A 151 1.50 24.15 -15.20
CA ASN A 151 1.19 25.38 -15.93
C ASN A 151 -0.30 25.75 -15.77
N VAL A 152 -1.18 24.76 -15.92
CA VAL A 152 -2.63 24.95 -15.76
C VAL A 152 -2.95 25.38 -14.33
N ARG A 153 -2.34 24.74 -13.33
CA ARG A 153 -2.54 25.11 -11.92
C ARG A 153 -2.13 26.55 -11.65
N ALA A 154 -0.98 26.99 -12.17
CA ALA A 154 -0.52 28.37 -12.01
C ALA A 154 -1.49 29.39 -12.65
N GLU A 155 -1.98 29.10 -13.86
CA GLU A 155 -2.92 29.98 -14.56
C GLU A 155 -4.28 30.03 -13.86
N VAL A 156 -4.77 28.90 -13.34
CA VAL A 156 -6.03 28.84 -12.57
C VAL A 156 -5.91 29.61 -11.26
N ALA A 157 -4.81 29.44 -10.52
CA ALA A 157 -4.55 30.17 -9.27
C ALA A 157 -4.56 31.69 -9.52
N LYS A 158 -3.90 32.15 -10.59
CA LYS A 158 -3.89 33.55 -11.02
C LYS A 158 -5.28 34.05 -11.42
N THR A 159 -5.99 33.31 -12.27
CA THR A 159 -7.30 33.70 -12.81
C THR A 159 -8.37 33.78 -11.73
N ARG A 160 -8.37 32.80 -10.82
CA ARG A 160 -9.36 32.68 -9.74
C ARG A 160 -8.95 33.43 -8.47
N LYS A 161 -7.72 33.93 -8.39
CA LYS A 161 -7.14 34.58 -7.19
C LYS A 161 -7.25 33.68 -5.95
N ILE A 162 -6.97 32.40 -6.13
CA ILE A 162 -6.96 31.40 -5.06
C ILE A 162 -5.57 30.77 -4.93
N VAL A 163 -5.26 30.26 -3.75
CA VAL A 163 -4.05 29.46 -3.51
C VAL A 163 -4.38 28.00 -3.79
N ILE A 164 -3.53 27.32 -4.57
CA ILE A 164 -3.67 25.89 -4.88
C ILE A 164 -2.39 25.18 -4.46
N GLU A 165 -2.45 24.51 -3.32
CA GLU A 165 -1.33 23.78 -2.75
C GLU A 165 -1.27 22.34 -3.29
N ASN A 166 -0.11 21.71 -3.11
CA ASN A 166 -0.01 20.27 -3.36
C ASN A 166 -0.66 19.52 -2.20
N CYS A 167 -1.38 18.45 -2.49
CA CYS A 167 -1.92 17.54 -1.49
C CYS A 167 -1.49 16.10 -1.77
N GLY A 168 -1.44 15.30 -0.70
CA GLY A 168 -1.17 13.87 -0.80
C GLY A 168 -2.43 13.03 -0.87
N PHE A 169 -2.31 11.78 -0.44
CA PHE A 169 -3.41 10.85 -0.30
C PHE A 169 -4.08 11.03 1.07
N PHE A 170 -5.38 11.26 1.07
CA PHE A 170 -6.22 11.37 2.25
C PHE A 170 -7.23 10.22 2.31
#